data_AF-A0A929D6X8-F1
#
_entry.id   AF-A0A929D6X8-F1
#
_cell.length_a   1.000
_cell.length_b   1.000
_cell.length_c   1.000
_cell.angle_alpha   90.00
_cell.angle_beta   90.00
_cell.angle_gamma   90.00
#
_symmetry.space_group_name_H-M   'P 1'
#
loop_
_entity.id
_entity.type
_entity.pdbx_description
1 polymer ?
#
loop_
_entity_poly.entity_id
_entity_poly.type
_entity_poly.pdbx_seq_one_letter_code
_entity_poly.pdbx_strand_id
1 'polypeptide(L)'
;QTAGVSLMAQQPMNNIMRATVESLAAVLGGTQSLHTDSYDEAYATPSEEAATLAVRTQQLIAFESGVADVVDPLGGSYYIECLTDRIEGEAQKYLEQIDSLGGAVSGIEQGFQQAEIQDASYRYQKMIEQKEQVIVGVNEFVSDYAKITNMLKFNPEVEGRQKERLAEVRQQRDSGLVQRRLQRLEQVARSSENTIPALIDCAESYATVGEMSDTLRKVFGTQKEFLTI
;
A
#
# COMPACT_ATOMS: atom_id res chain seq x y z
N GLN A 1 -7.06 -4.03 -0.35
CA GLN A 1 -6.16 -4.53 -1.42
C GLN A 1 -5.96 -6.01 -1.17
N THR A 2 -5.81 -6.82 -2.22
CA THR A 2 -5.31 -8.20 -2.10
C THR A 2 -3.86 -8.22 -1.60
N ALA A 3 -3.30 -9.39 -1.32
CA ALA A 3 -1.99 -9.49 -0.68
C ALA A 3 -0.87 -9.66 -1.73
N GLY A 4 -0.19 -8.58 -2.12
CA GLY A 4 0.94 -8.68 -3.06
C GLY A 4 2.05 -9.65 -2.61
N VAL A 5 2.25 -9.80 -1.28
CA VAL A 5 3.20 -10.77 -0.70
C VAL A 5 2.82 -12.24 -0.90
N SER A 6 1.54 -12.55 -1.19
CA SER A 6 1.09 -13.90 -1.50
C SER A 6 1.32 -14.27 -2.97
N LEU A 7 1.61 -13.29 -3.82
CA LEU A 7 1.80 -13.47 -5.25
C LEU A 7 3.27 -13.77 -5.57
N MET A 8 3.48 -14.77 -6.41
CA MET A 8 4.80 -15.37 -6.63
C MET A 8 5.30 -15.10 -8.04
N ALA A 9 6.61 -14.89 -8.17
CA ALA A 9 7.24 -14.78 -9.48
C ALA A 9 7.19 -16.12 -10.23
N GLN A 10 7.31 -17.24 -9.51
CA GLN A 10 7.22 -18.57 -10.09
C GLN A 10 5.77 -18.93 -10.40
N GLN A 11 5.54 -19.50 -11.59
CA GLN A 11 4.21 -19.87 -12.09
C GLN A 11 3.17 -18.74 -11.90
N PRO A 12 3.39 -17.54 -12.49
CA PRO A 12 2.63 -16.34 -12.17
C PRO A 12 1.13 -16.44 -12.48
N MET A 13 0.72 -17.34 -13.39
CA MET A 13 -0.71 -17.58 -13.65
C MET A 13 -1.48 -18.07 -12.41
N ASN A 14 -0.80 -18.73 -11.46
CA ASN A 14 -1.42 -19.12 -10.18
C ASN A 14 -1.88 -17.90 -9.37
N ASN A 15 -1.25 -16.73 -9.59
CA ASN A 15 -1.62 -15.48 -8.92
C ASN A 15 -3.03 -15.01 -9.28
N ILE A 16 -3.54 -15.36 -10.47
CA ILE A 16 -4.93 -15.07 -10.85
C ILE A 16 -5.88 -15.73 -9.83
N MET A 17 -5.63 -16.99 -9.48
CA MET A 17 -6.48 -17.72 -8.55
C MET A 17 -6.31 -17.24 -7.12
N ARG A 18 -5.07 -16.94 -6.70
CA ARG A 18 -4.80 -16.33 -5.38
C ARG A 18 -5.57 -15.02 -5.21
N ALA A 19 -5.39 -14.09 -6.15
CA ALA A 19 -6.05 -12.80 -6.13
C ALA A 19 -7.58 -12.91 -6.25
N THR A 20 -8.11 -13.93 -6.96
CA THR A 20 -9.56 -14.19 -7.01
C THR A 20 -10.12 -14.58 -5.65
N VAL A 21 -9.48 -15.51 -4.95
CA VAL A 21 -9.90 -15.96 -3.61
C VAL A 21 -9.80 -14.80 -2.61
N GLU A 22 -8.72 -14.03 -2.65
CA GLU A 22 -8.52 -12.88 -1.77
C GLU A 22 -9.53 -11.76 -2.06
N SER A 23 -9.84 -11.50 -3.35
CA SER A 23 -10.86 -10.54 -3.75
C SER A 23 -12.25 -10.96 -3.28
N LEU A 24 -12.57 -12.25 -3.39
CA LEU A 24 -13.83 -12.79 -2.90
C LEU A 24 -13.94 -12.64 -1.37
N ALA A 25 -12.87 -12.94 -0.63
CA ALA A 25 -12.83 -12.74 0.82
C ALA A 25 -13.06 -11.27 1.20
N ALA A 26 -12.47 -10.32 0.46
CA ALA A 26 -12.67 -8.89 0.70
C ALA A 26 -14.12 -8.44 0.42
N VAL A 27 -14.76 -8.98 -0.62
CA VAL A 27 -16.18 -8.70 -0.94
C VAL A 27 -17.10 -9.28 0.13
N LEU A 28 -16.88 -10.54 0.54
CA LEU A 28 -17.66 -11.19 1.59
C LEU A 28 -17.48 -10.51 2.95
N GLY A 29 -16.30 -9.97 3.23
CA GLY A 29 -16.04 -9.14 4.40
C GLY A 29 -16.63 -7.72 4.34
N GLY A 30 -17.32 -7.37 3.26
CA GLY A 30 -18.05 -6.10 3.14
C GLY A 30 -17.16 -4.87 2.92
N THR A 31 -16.03 -5.00 2.19
CA THR A 31 -15.19 -3.83 1.87
C THR A 31 -15.92 -2.78 1.01
N GLN A 32 -15.59 -1.49 1.19
CA GLN A 32 -16.15 -0.39 0.40
C GLN A 32 -15.37 -0.09 -0.88
N SER A 33 -14.10 -0.52 -0.95
CA SER A 33 -13.25 -0.38 -2.12
C SER A 33 -12.27 -1.54 -2.18
N LEU A 34 -11.95 -1.99 -3.39
CA LEU A 34 -11.07 -3.12 -3.61
C LEU A 34 -10.07 -2.83 -4.73
N HIS A 35 -8.79 -3.04 -4.41
CA HIS A 35 -7.74 -3.20 -5.40
C HIS A 35 -7.40 -4.69 -5.47
N THR A 36 -7.38 -5.23 -6.69
CA THR A 36 -6.97 -6.60 -6.98
C THR A 36 -5.63 -6.52 -7.67
N ASP A 37 -4.64 -7.19 -7.10
CA ASP A 37 -3.28 -7.21 -7.65
C ASP A 37 -3.26 -8.04 -8.94
N SER A 38 -2.30 -7.74 -9.80
CA SER A 38 -2.17 -8.38 -11.10
C SER A 38 -1.32 -9.65 -11.02
N TYR A 39 -1.44 -10.55 -12.00
CA TYR A 39 -0.67 -11.80 -11.97
C TYR A 39 0.85 -11.58 -12.08
N ASP A 40 1.28 -10.42 -12.57
CA ASP A 40 2.66 -9.99 -12.77
C ASP A 40 3.24 -9.19 -11.60
N GLU A 41 2.54 -9.12 -10.45
CA GLU A 41 2.90 -8.35 -9.25
C GLU A 41 4.37 -8.54 -8.80
N ALA A 42 4.84 -9.79 -8.76
CA ALA A 42 6.18 -10.12 -8.30
C ALA A 42 7.30 -9.79 -9.33
N TYR A 43 6.94 -9.24 -10.50
CA TYR A 43 7.89 -8.89 -11.57
C TYR A 43 8.04 -7.39 -11.74
N ALA A 44 6.94 -6.68 -11.94
CA ALA A 44 6.93 -5.25 -12.28
C ALA A 44 5.57 -4.65 -11.97
N THR A 45 5.46 -3.33 -12.11
CA THR A 45 4.15 -2.67 -12.19
C THR A 45 3.30 -3.29 -13.31
N PRO A 46 1.97 -3.43 -13.11
CA PRO A 46 1.12 -4.17 -14.03
C PRO A 46 1.20 -3.71 -15.48
N SER A 47 1.25 -4.68 -16.39
CA SER A 47 0.93 -4.43 -17.81
C SER A 47 -0.55 -4.12 -17.99
N GLU A 48 -0.94 -3.53 -19.13
CA GLU A 48 -2.36 -3.24 -19.44
C GLU A 48 -3.20 -4.52 -19.46
N GLU A 49 -2.65 -5.62 -19.99
CA GLU A 49 -3.29 -6.93 -20.00
C GLU A 49 -3.52 -7.44 -18.57
N ALA A 50 -2.49 -7.41 -17.73
CA ALA A 50 -2.57 -7.89 -16.36
C ALA A 50 -3.52 -7.05 -15.49
N ALA A 51 -3.47 -5.72 -15.63
CA ALA A 51 -4.41 -4.81 -14.98
C ALA A 51 -5.85 -5.02 -15.46
N THR A 52 -6.05 -5.26 -16.76
CA THR A 52 -7.38 -5.58 -17.30
C THR A 52 -7.92 -6.85 -16.67
N LEU A 53 -7.09 -7.90 -16.54
CA LEU A 53 -7.51 -9.15 -15.92
C LEU A 53 -7.85 -8.98 -14.43
N ALA A 54 -7.06 -8.19 -13.69
CA ALA A 54 -7.36 -7.88 -12.30
C ALA A 54 -8.72 -7.17 -12.14
N VAL A 55 -9.05 -6.24 -13.04
CA VAL A 55 -10.38 -5.61 -13.08
C VAL A 55 -11.48 -6.62 -13.44
N ARG A 56 -11.21 -7.53 -14.39
CA ARG A 56 -12.17 -8.60 -14.76
C ARG A 56 -12.45 -9.52 -13.57
N THR A 57 -11.46 -9.84 -12.72
CA THR A 57 -11.69 -10.59 -11.49
C THR A 57 -12.75 -9.94 -10.61
N GLN A 58 -12.67 -8.62 -10.38
CA GLN A 58 -13.69 -7.90 -9.61
C GLN A 58 -15.05 -7.92 -10.30
N GLN A 59 -15.10 -7.73 -11.62
CA GLN A 59 -16.34 -7.74 -12.39
C GLN A 59 -17.02 -9.10 -12.38
N LEU A 60 -16.25 -10.20 -12.52
CA LEU A 60 -16.76 -11.56 -12.42
C LEU A 60 -17.37 -11.83 -11.03
N ILE A 61 -16.67 -11.42 -9.97
CA ILE A 61 -17.21 -11.55 -8.61
C ILE A 61 -18.49 -10.72 -8.47
N ALA A 62 -18.48 -9.45 -8.88
CA ALA A 62 -19.61 -8.55 -8.71
C ALA A 62 -20.86 -8.94 -9.52
N PHE A 63 -20.69 -9.41 -10.75
CA PHE A 63 -21.80 -9.59 -11.69
C PHE A 63 -22.15 -11.05 -12.01
N GLU A 64 -21.26 -12.01 -11.77
CA GLU A 64 -21.48 -13.41 -12.15
C GLU A 64 -21.51 -14.38 -10.95
N SER A 65 -20.93 -14.02 -9.81
CA SER A 65 -20.83 -14.96 -8.67
C SER A 65 -22.07 -15.01 -7.76
N GLY A 66 -22.95 -14.00 -7.82
CA GLY A 66 -24.14 -13.87 -6.97
C GLY A 66 -23.87 -13.46 -5.51
N VAL A 67 -22.60 -13.30 -5.10
CA VAL A 67 -22.27 -12.97 -3.70
C VAL A 67 -22.63 -11.54 -3.29
N ALA A 68 -22.90 -10.67 -4.27
CA ALA A 68 -23.33 -9.30 -4.04
C ALA A 68 -24.85 -9.17 -3.79
N ASP A 69 -25.62 -10.25 -3.96
CA ASP A 69 -27.09 -10.21 -3.90
C ASP A 69 -27.64 -10.21 -2.46
N VAL A 70 -26.82 -10.63 -1.49
CA VAL A 70 -27.18 -10.75 -0.07
C VAL A 70 -26.16 -10.02 0.79
N VAL A 71 -26.64 -9.21 1.74
CA VAL A 71 -25.78 -8.56 2.73
C VAL A 71 -25.29 -9.59 3.73
N ASP A 72 -23.98 -9.58 3.97
CA ASP A 72 -23.28 -10.49 4.90
C ASP A 72 -23.70 -11.97 4.73
N PRO A 73 -23.43 -12.58 3.57
CA PRO A 73 -23.86 -13.94 3.27
C PRO A 73 -23.20 -15.00 4.16
N LEU A 74 -22.15 -14.64 4.91
CA LEU A 74 -21.47 -15.53 5.87
C LEU A 74 -22.04 -15.43 7.29
N GLY A 75 -22.90 -14.44 7.56
CA GLY A 75 -23.51 -14.23 8.87
C GLY A 75 -24.26 -15.46 9.37
N GLY A 76 -24.02 -15.81 10.64
CA GLY A 76 -24.56 -17.01 11.29
C GLY A 76 -23.79 -18.31 11.01
N SER A 77 -22.74 -18.28 10.19
CA SER A 77 -21.82 -19.41 10.06
C SER A 77 -21.05 -19.62 11.37
N TYR A 78 -21.32 -20.72 12.08
CA TYR A 78 -20.67 -21.03 13.36
C TYR A 78 -19.14 -20.90 13.32
N TYR A 79 -18.51 -21.32 12.22
CA TYR A 79 -17.06 -21.24 12.08
C TYR A 79 -16.58 -19.80 11.91
N ILE A 80 -17.24 -19.04 11.02
CA ILE A 80 -16.85 -17.64 10.76
C ILE A 80 -17.11 -16.78 11.99
N GLU A 81 -18.27 -16.91 12.64
CA GLU A 81 -18.58 -16.14 13.86
C GLU A 81 -17.57 -16.42 14.99
N CYS A 82 -17.22 -17.69 15.20
CA CYS A 82 -16.20 -18.06 16.20
C CYS A 82 -14.82 -17.47 15.87
N LEU A 83 -14.44 -17.43 14.58
CA LEU A 83 -13.20 -16.79 14.16
C LEU A 83 -13.26 -15.26 14.31
N THR A 84 -14.41 -14.65 14.01
CA THR A 84 -14.65 -13.21 14.20
C THR A 84 -14.45 -12.82 15.65
N ASP A 85 -15.12 -13.52 16.58
CA ASP A 85 -15.00 -13.29 18.04
C ASP A 85 -13.55 -13.45 18.52
N ARG A 86 -12.85 -14.47 18.00
CA ARG A 86 -11.45 -14.72 18.37
C ARG A 86 -10.53 -13.60 17.89
N ILE A 87 -10.67 -13.15 16.64
CA ILE A 87 -9.87 -12.06 16.08
C ILE A 87 -10.14 -10.77 16.86
N GLU A 88 -11.40 -10.47 17.18
CA GLU A 88 -11.76 -9.32 18.01
C GLU A 88 -11.04 -9.36 19.37
N GLY A 89 -11.13 -10.50 20.08
CA GLY A 89 -10.49 -10.66 21.38
C GLY A 89 -8.95 -10.62 21.34
N GLU A 90 -8.32 -11.14 20.28
CA GLU A 90 -6.87 -11.05 20.09
C GLU A 90 -6.43 -9.61 19.73
N ALA A 91 -7.18 -8.91 18.87
CA ALA A 91 -6.92 -7.52 18.51
C ALA A 91 -7.06 -6.58 19.72
N GLN A 92 -8.08 -6.79 20.55
CA GLN A 92 -8.31 -6.01 21.77
C GLN A 92 -7.11 -6.09 22.73
N LYS A 93 -6.47 -7.25 22.87
CA LYS A 93 -5.25 -7.41 23.69
C LYS A 93 -4.09 -6.58 23.14
N TYR A 94 -3.91 -6.54 21.82
CA TYR A 94 -2.89 -5.70 21.21
C TYR A 94 -3.18 -4.21 21.44
N LEU A 95 -4.44 -3.79 21.36
CA LEU A 95 -4.82 -2.40 21.67
C LEU A 95 -4.51 -2.03 23.13
N GLU A 96 -4.87 -2.89 24.08
CA GLU A 96 -4.56 -2.69 25.50
C GLU A 96 -3.05 -2.62 25.76
N GLN A 97 -2.27 -3.47 25.09
CA GLN A 97 -0.81 -3.45 25.18
C GLN A 97 -0.24 -2.13 24.61
N ILE A 98 -0.72 -1.68 23.44
CA ILE A 98 -0.31 -0.41 22.84
C ILE A 98 -0.66 0.77 23.74
N ASP A 99 -1.85 0.78 24.35
CA ASP A 99 -2.25 1.82 25.30
C ASP A 99 -1.36 1.82 26.55
N SER A 100 -0.97 0.64 27.05
CA SER A 100 -0.05 0.52 28.20
C SER A 100 1.36 1.07 27.90
N LEU A 101 1.76 1.08 26.63
CA LEU A 101 3.03 1.66 26.16
C LEU A 101 2.96 3.18 25.98
N GLY A 102 1.80 3.80 26.22
CA GLY A 102 1.57 5.24 26.00
C GLY A 102 0.96 5.57 24.64
N GLY A 103 0.34 4.59 23.98
CA GLY A 103 -0.34 4.73 22.70
C GLY A 103 0.54 4.43 21.49
N ALA A 104 -0.07 4.42 20.30
CA ALA A 104 0.54 3.92 19.07
C ALA A 104 1.85 4.61 18.70
N VAL A 105 1.93 5.94 18.85
CA VAL A 105 3.15 6.71 18.54
C VAL A 105 4.29 6.27 19.45
N SER A 106 4.05 6.16 20.76
CA SER A 106 5.08 5.72 21.70
C SER A 106 5.49 4.27 21.46
N GLY A 107 4.54 3.40 21.10
CA GLY A 107 4.85 2.03 20.68
C GLY A 107 5.81 1.98 19.48
N ILE A 108 5.58 2.82 18.46
CA ILE A 108 6.45 2.91 17.26
C ILE A 108 7.85 3.42 17.65
N GLU A 109 7.93 4.44 18.51
CA GLU A 109 9.20 5.00 19.00
C GLU A 109 9.99 3.99 19.85
N GLN A 110 9.29 3.13 20.58
CA GLN A 110 9.85 2.03 21.36
C GLN A 110 10.15 0.78 20.51
N GLY A 111 9.78 0.76 19.23
CA GLY A 111 10.03 -0.33 18.30
C GLY A 111 9.09 -1.54 18.43
N PHE A 112 8.02 -1.44 19.22
CA PHE A 112 7.13 -2.58 19.51
C PHE A 112 6.45 -3.13 18.26
N GLN A 113 5.76 -2.28 17.49
CA GLN A 113 5.06 -2.72 16.27
C GLN A 113 6.04 -3.24 15.21
N GLN A 114 7.22 -2.63 15.08
CA GLN A 114 8.24 -3.06 14.14
C GLN A 114 8.76 -4.47 14.49
N ALA A 115 9.04 -4.72 15.77
CA ALA A 115 9.49 -6.02 16.26
C ALA A 115 8.44 -7.11 16.01
N GLU A 116 7.16 -6.86 16.35
CA GLU A 116 6.06 -7.82 16.12
C GLU A 116 5.92 -8.19 14.63
N ILE A 117 6.03 -7.20 13.73
CA ILE A 117 5.96 -7.42 12.28
C ILE A 117 7.18 -8.24 11.80
N GLN A 118 8.39 -7.90 12.27
CA GLN A 118 9.61 -8.61 11.91
C GLN A 118 9.59 -10.07 12.39
N ASP A 119 9.16 -10.30 13.62
CA ASP A 119 9.04 -11.64 14.20
C ASP A 119 7.99 -12.49 13.47
N ALA A 120 6.85 -11.89 13.09
CA ALA A 120 5.84 -12.56 12.28
C ALA A 120 6.39 -12.92 10.88
N SER A 121 7.09 -11.99 10.23
CA SER A 121 7.71 -12.21 8.92
C SER A 121 8.76 -13.32 8.96
N TYR A 122 9.62 -13.32 9.98
CA TYR A 122 10.65 -14.33 10.16
C TYR A 122 10.07 -15.71 10.44
N ARG A 123 9.05 -15.81 11.30
CA ARG A 123 8.31 -17.07 11.52
C ARG A 123 7.68 -17.59 10.25
N TYR A 124 7.03 -16.71 9.47
CA TYR A 124 6.41 -17.09 8.20
C TYR A 124 7.43 -17.63 7.20
N GLN A 125 8.56 -16.94 7.06
CA GLN A 125 9.65 -17.39 6.19
C GLN A 125 10.21 -18.75 6.62
N LYS A 126 10.39 -18.99 7.92
CA LYS A 126 10.79 -20.30 8.45
C LYS A 126 9.79 -21.40 8.11
N MET A 127 8.49 -21.15 8.27
CA MET A 127 7.46 -22.14 7.93
C MET A 127 7.50 -22.53 6.45
N ILE A 128 7.81 -21.58 5.55
CA ILE A 128 7.98 -21.86 4.12
C ILE A 128 9.21 -22.74 3.86
N GLU A 129 10.35 -22.40 4.48
CA GLU A 129 11.62 -23.13 4.32
C GLU A 129 11.54 -24.55 4.89
N GLN A 130 10.82 -24.72 5.99
CA GLN A 130 10.55 -26.00 6.63
C GLN A 130 9.43 -26.80 5.94
N LYS A 131 8.78 -26.22 4.91
CA LYS A 131 7.62 -26.78 4.20
C LYS A 131 6.41 -27.06 5.10
N GLU A 132 6.32 -26.40 6.25
CA GLU A 132 5.11 -26.36 7.07
C GLU A 132 4.02 -25.54 6.39
N GLN A 133 4.44 -24.49 5.65
CA GLN A 133 3.58 -23.72 4.76
C GLN A 133 3.92 -24.04 3.30
N VAL A 134 2.97 -24.63 2.59
CA VAL A 134 3.12 -24.96 1.17
C VAL A 134 2.78 -23.75 0.29
N ILE A 135 3.69 -23.41 -0.62
CA ILE A 135 3.49 -22.42 -1.68
C ILE A 135 3.64 -23.12 -3.03
N VAL A 136 2.48 -23.33 -3.68
CA VAL A 136 2.38 -23.98 -4.99
C VAL A 136 3.22 -23.22 -6.05
N GLY A 137 4.11 -23.95 -6.71
CA GLY A 137 5.03 -23.42 -7.72
C GLY A 137 6.33 -22.87 -7.16
N VAL A 138 6.50 -22.83 -5.83
CA VAL A 138 7.70 -22.31 -5.17
C VAL A 138 8.43 -23.40 -4.39
N ASN A 139 7.83 -23.96 -3.34
CA ASN A 139 8.45 -25.02 -2.53
C ASN A 139 7.85 -26.42 -2.78
N GLU A 140 6.67 -26.50 -3.38
CA GLU A 140 6.00 -27.73 -3.83
C GLU A 140 5.31 -27.53 -5.18
N PHE A 141 5.09 -28.64 -5.90
CA PHE A 141 4.50 -28.64 -7.25
C PHE A 141 5.28 -27.76 -8.26
N VAL A 142 6.60 -27.72 -8.10
CA VAL A 142 7.50 -26.97 -8.96
C VAL A 142 7.57 -27.63 -10.33
N SER A 143 7.38 -26.83 -11.38
CA SER A 143 7.45 -27.26 -12.78
C SER A 143 8.04 -26.15 -13.63
N ASP A 144 8.44 -26.49 -14.86
CA ASP A 144 8.73 -25.49 -15.87
C ASP A 144 7.49 -24.63 -16.15
N TYR A 145 7.71 -23.34 -16.41
CA TYR A 145 6.67 -22.37 -16.73
C TYR A 145 7.20 -21.30 -17.69
N ALA A 146 6.29 -20.72 -18.47
CA ALA A 146 6.63 -19.58 -19.31
C ALA A 146 6.82 -18.34 -18.43
N LYS A 147 8.00 -17.71 -18.55
CA LYS A 147 8.27 -16.44 -17.88
C LYS A 147 7.53 -15.31 -18.58
N ILE A 148 7.14 -14.29 -17.81
CA ILE A 148 6.58 -13.06 -18.34
C ILE A 148 7.67 -12.34 -19.13
N THR A 149 7.41 -12.06 -20.40
CA THR A 149 8.37 -11.40 -21.31
C THR A 149 8.04 -9.92 -21.54
N ASN A 150 6.76 -9.55 -21.48
CA ASN A 150 6.25 -8.20 -21.75
C ASN A 150 6.09 -7.37 -20.47
N MET A 151 7.14 -7.31 -19.65
CA MET A 151 7.13 -6.46 -18.46
C MET A 151 7.11 -4.99 -18.86
N LEU A 152 6.36 -4.17 -18.12
CA LEU A 152 6.40 -2.72 -18.26
C LEU A 152 7.83 -2.25 -17.95
N LYS A 153 8.43 -1.52 -18.89
CA LYS A 153 9.76 -0.92 -18.73
C LYS A 153 9.61 0.57 -18.56
N PHE A 154 10.40 1.13 -17.65
CA PHE A 154 10.51 2.57 -17.50
C PHE A 154 11.06 3.18 -18.79
N ASN A 155 10.36 4.17 -19.35
CA ASN A 155 10.86 4.95 -20.48
C ASN A 155 11.83 6.03 -19.94
N PRO A 156 13.14 5.96 -20.24
CA PRO A 156 14.13 6.94 -19.75
C PRO A 156 13.84 8.38 -20.22
N GLU A 157 13.11 8.57 -21.33
CA GLU A 157 12.70 9.89 -21.81
C GLU A 157 11.74 10.60 -20.86
N VAL A 158 11.07 9.89 -19.96
CA VAL A 158 10.20 10.49 -18.93
C VAL A 158 10.99 11.45 -18.05
N GLU A 159 12.22 11.10 -17.68
CA GLU A 159 13.07 11.97 -16.88
C GLU A 159 13.40 13.27 -17.64
N GLY A 160 13.79 13.16 -18.91
CA GLY A 160 14.10 14.30 -19.78
C GLY A 160 12.91 15.25 -19.90
N ARG A 161 11.75 14.71 -20.29
CA ARG A 161 10.50 15.49 -20.40
C ARG A 161 10.10 16.15 -19.08
N GLN A 162 10.29 15.47 -17.94
CA GLN A 162 9.95 16.05 -16.65
C GLN A 162 10.90 17.18 -16.25
N LYS A 163 12.20 17.09 -16.59
CA LYS A 163 13.16 18.18 -16.39
C LYS A 163 12.82 19.40 -17.23
N GLU A 164 12.44 19.19 -18.49
CA GLU A 164 12.00 20.27 -19.40
C GLU A 164 10.75 20.98 -18.86
N ARG A 165 9.70 20.22 -18.52
CA ARG A 165 8.47 20.78 -17.92
C ARG A 165 8.75 21.56 -16.64
N LEU A 166 9.64 21.04 -15.78
CA LEU A 166 10.03 21.73 -14.56
C LEU A 166 10.76 23.06 -14.85
N ALA A 167 11.64 23.07 -15.85
CA ALA A 167 12.34 24.28 -16.27
C ALA A 167 11.36 25.32 -16.85
N GLU A 168 10.43 24.90 -17.69
CA GLU A 168 9.38 25.76 -18.25
C GLU A 168 8.50 26.38 -17.16
N VAL A 169 8.01 25.57 -16.22
CA VAL A 169 7.20 26.06 -15.08
C VAL A 169 7.98 27.10 -14.28
N ARG A 170 9.26 26.85 -13.99
CA ARG A 170 10.10 27.80 -13.25
C ARG A 170 10.36 29.09 -14.01
N GLN A 171 10.46 29.03 -15.34
CA GLN A 171 10.67 30.20 -16.19
C GLN A 171 9.41 31.06 -16.31
N GLN A 172 8.24 30.45 -16.39
CA GLN A 172 6.97 31.14 -16.67
C GLN A 172 6.24 31.65 -15.42
N ARG A 173 6.43 31.00 -14.26
CA ARG A 173 5.73 31.38 -13.02
C ARG A 173 6.19 32.74 -12.47
N ASP A 174 5.31 33.40 -11.72
CA ASP A 174 5.68 34.55 -10.91
C ASP A 174 6.55 34.10 -9.72
N SER A 175 7.87 34.19 -9.90
CA SER A 175 8.84 33.79 -8.88
C SER A 175 8.71 34.61 -7.59
N GLY A 176 8.31 35.87 -7.67
CA GLY A 176 8.09 36.72 -6.49
C GLY A 176 6.86 36.26 -5.69
N LEU A 177 5.78 35.89 -6.38
CA LEU A 177 4.60 35.31 -5.74
C LEU A 177 4.91 33.97 -5.08
N VAL A 178 5.59 33.06 -5.79
CA VAL A 178 6.00 31.75 -5.24
C VAL A 178 6.83 31.93 -3.97
N GLN A 179 7.82 32.81 -3.99
CA GLN A 179 8.67 33.06 -2.82
C GLN A 179 7.86 33.57 -1.63
N ARG A 180 6.91 34.50 -1.86
CA ARG A 180 6.01 35.00 -0.80
C ARG A 180 5.12 33.89 -0.23
N ARG A 181 4.56 33.02 -1.09
CA ARG A 181 3.72 31.90 -0.64
C ARG A 181 4.53 30.86 0.15
N LEU A 182 5.74 30.52 -0.30
CA LEU A 182 6.64 29.62 0.43
C LEU A 182 7.06 30.21 1.79
N GLN A 183 7.33 31.52 1.86
CA GLN A 183 7.60 32.19 3.14
C GLN A 183 6.39 32.14 4.08
N ARG A 184 5.17 32.34 3.56
CA ARG A 184 3.95 32.19 4.36
C ARG A 184 3.77 30.74 4.83
N LEU A 185 4.03 29.75 3.98
CA LEU A 185 4.02 28.34 4.37
C LEU A 185 4.99 28.06 5.53
N GLU A 186 6.21 28.59 5.46
CA GLU A 186 7.18 28.46 6.56
C GLU A 186 6.67 29.09 7.87
N GLN A 187 6.09 30.30 7.78
CA GLN A 187 5.52 30.99 8.96
C GLN A 187 4.36 30.20 9.57
N VAL A 188 3.44 29.72 8.74
CA VAL A 188 2.30 28.89 9.16
C VAL A 188 2.79 27.60 9.81
N ALA A 189 3.79 26.93 9.21
CA ALA A 189 4.36 25.70 9.75
C ALA A 189 5.07 25.89 11.11
N ARG A 190 5.55 27.10 11.43
CA ARG A 190 6.11 27.45 12.75
C ARG A 190 5.06 27.86 13.78
N SER A 191 3.79 27.93 13.38
CA SER A 191 2.67 28.36 14.20
C SER A 191 1.71 27.20 14.50
N SER A 192 0.56 27.50 15.11
CA SER A 192 -0.56 26.57 15.28
C SER A 192 -1.65 26.71 14.18
N GLU A 193 -1.41 27.52 13.16
CA GLU A 193 -2.33 27.68 12.03
C GLU A 193 -2.38 26.42 11.14
N ASN A 194 -3.50 26.22 10.43
CA ASN A 194 -3.64 25.12 9.47
C ASN A 194 -2.74 25.34 8.24
N THR A 195 -1.89 24.36 7.92
CA THR A 195 -0.96 24.40 6.79
C THR A 195 -1.61 24.18 5.42
N ILE A 196 -2.79 23.55 5.36
CA ILE A 196 -3.45 23.19 4.10
C ILE A 196 -3.75 24.40 3.21
N PRO A 197 -4.37 25.50 3.69
CA PRO A 197 -4.56 26.69 2.87
C PRO A 197 -3.27 27.26 2.27
N ALA A 198 -2.17 27.27 3.05
CA ALA A 198 -0.88 27.75 2.57
C ALA A 198 -0.26 26.81 1.51
N LEU A 199 -0.47 25.50 1.62
CA LEU A 199 -0.05 24.51 0.61
C LEU A 199 -0.83 24.68 -0.70
N ILE A 200 -2.14 24.94 -0.63
CA ILE A 200 -2.98 25.23 -1.81
C ILE A 200 -2.47 26.50 -2.50
N ASP A 201 -2.26 27.59 -1.75
CA ASP A 201 -1.71 28.83 -2.29
C ASP A 201 -0.35 28.60 -2.99
N CYS A 202 0.52 27.77 -2.40
CA CYS A 202 1.80 27.39 -3.00
C CYS A 202 1.59 26.64 -4.33
N ALA A 203 0.72 25.62 -4.35
CA ALA A 203 0.43 24.85 -5.55
C ALA A 203 -0.17 25.72 -6.67
N GLU A 204 -1.14 26.60 -6.35
CA GLU A 204 -1.75 27.54 -7.30
C GLU A 204 -0.73 28.56 -7.86
N SER A 205 0.29 28.91 -7.07
CA SER A 205 1.40 29.75 -7.54
C SER A 205 2.45 28.99 -8.37
N TYR A 206 2.26 27.69 -8.63
CA TYR A 206 3.23 26.81 -9.29
C TYR A 206 4.53 26.60 -8.47
N ALA A 207 4.42 26.59 -7.14
CA ALA A 207 5.47 26.03 -6.30
C ALA A 207 5.51 24.50 -6.50
N THR A 208 6.71 23.95 -6.56
CA THR A 208 6.91 22.51 -6.79
C THR A 208 6.77 21.73 -5.48
N VAL A 209 6.47 20.43 -5.59
CA VAL A 209 6.45 19.52 -4.42
C VAL A 209 7.77 19.57 -3.66
N GLY A 210 8.90 19.60 -4.38
CA GLY A 210 10.24 19.74 -3.77
C GLY A 210 10.39 21.04 -2.97
N GLU A 211 10.01 22.19 -3.53
CA GLU A 211 10.12 23.49 -2.84
C GLU A 211 9.23 23.58 -1.59
N MET A 212 8.01 23.04 -1.66
CA MET A 212 7.12 22.96 -0.49
C MET A 212 7.70 22.01 0.56
N SER A 213 8.20 20.85 0.15
CA SER A 213 8.79 19.85 1.06
C SER A 213 10.06 20.38 1.73
N ASP A 214 10.93 21.05 0.99
CA ASP A 214 12.17 21.64 1.53
C ASP A 214 11.86 22.79 2.48
N THR A 215 10.81 23.58 2.21
CA THR A 215 10.31 24.60 3.14
C THR A 215 9.88 23.97 4.47
N LEU A 216 9.09 22.90 4.44
CA LEU A 216 8.66 22.19 5.65
C LEU A 216 9.84 21.50 6.35
N ARG A 217 10.82 20.97 5.60
CA ARG A 217 12.04 20.36 6.15
C ARG A 217 12.86 21.36 6.97
N LYS A 218 12.88 22.65 6.63
CA LYS A 218 13.55 23.68 7.44
C LYS A 218 12.91 23.91 8.81
N VAL A 219 11.64 23.54 8.96
CA VAL A 219 10.89 23.72 10.22
C VAL A 219 10.90 22.43 11.03
N PHE A 220 10.57 21.30 10.40
CA PHE A 220 10.36 20.02 11.08
C PHE A 220 11.55 19.07 11.01
N GLY A 221 12.56 19.35 10.17
CA GLY A 221 13.66 18.43 9.90
C GLY A 221 13.24 17.24 9.05
N THR A 222 13.95 16.13 9.20
CA THR A 222 13.68 14.86 8.51
C THR A 222 13.58 13.74 9.53
N GLN A 223 12.56 12.90 9.38
CA GLN A 223 12.42 11.69 10.19
C GLN A 223 13.63 10.78 9.99
N LYS A 224 14.14 10.20 11.09
CA LYS A 224 15.13 9.12 11.08
C LYS A 224 14.44 7.83 11.52
N GLU A 225 14.93 6.69 11.05
CA GLU A 225 14.40 5.39 11.47
C GLU A 225 14.58 5.19 12.98
N PHE A 226 13.54 4.66 13.61
CA PHE A 226 13.63 4.10 14.94
C PHE A 226 14.25 2.72 14.79
N LEU A 227 15.53 2.58 15.14
CA LEU A 227 16.21 1.27 15.09
C LEU A 227 15.58 0.36 16.14
N THR A 228 14.97 -0.75 15.71
CA THR A 228 14.70 -1.89 16.59
C THR A 228 16.04 -2.51 16.98
N ILE A 229 16.34 -2.57 18.28
CA ILE A 229 17.51 -3.26 18.84
C ILE A 229 17.15 -4.73 19.05
#